data_AF-A0A6B3NJV1-F1
#
_entry.id   AF-A0A6B3NJV1-F1
#
_cell.length_a   1.000
_cell.length_b   1.000
_cell.length_c   1.000
_cell.angle_alpha   90.00
_cell.angle_beta   90.00
_cell.angle_gamma   90.00
#
_symmetry.space_group_name_H-M   'P 1'
#
loop_
_entity.id
_entity.type
_entity.pdbx_description
1 polymer ?
#
loop_
_entity_poly.entity_id
_entity_poly.type
_entity_poly.pdbx_seq_one_letter_code
_entity_poly.pdbx_strand_id
1 'polypeptide(L)'
;MKRSLNSLQVSLALTTLLGLNLVGLPAEASTLFVGSFENDAVLRYDTETGEFIDTFVNSGSGGLDGPVALTFGPDDNFYVISILTDSVLRYDGQTGEFIDSFVSSGSGGLDSPQDLTFGSDGNLYVS
;
A
#
# COMPACT_ATOMS: atom_id res chain seq x y z
N MET A 1 42.16 52.64 -19.19
CA MET A 1 41.84 52.76 -17.76
C MET A 1 41.71 51.34 -17.22
N LYS A 2 42.60 50.96 -16.30
CA LYS A 2 42.73 49.59 -15.76
C LYS A 2 41.53 49.24 -14.88
N ARG A 3 40.88 48.10 -15.12
CA ARG A 3 40.30 47.26 -14.06
C ARG A 3 40.60 45.80 -14.40
N SER A 4 41.50 45.22 -13.62
CA SER A 4 41.96 43.83 -13.70
C SER A 4 40.99 42.87 -13.01
N LEU A 5 41.11 41.61 -13.43
CA LEU A 5 40.39 40.39 -13.09
C LEU A 5 40.49 39.95 -11.61
N ASN A 6 39.57 39.08 -11.19
CA ASN A 6 39.75 37.96 -10.22
C ASN A 6 38.66 36.90 -10.54
N SER A 7 38.95 35.81 -11.29
CA SER A 7 39.54 34.51 -10.88
C SER A 7 38.49 33.55 -10.30
N LEU A 8 38.19 32.35 -10.84
CA LEU A 8 39.04 31.14 -10.82
C LEU A 8 38.39 30.00 -11.68
N GLN A 9 39.15 28.93 -11.93
CA GLN A 9 38.96 27.89 -12.96
C GLN A 9 37.86 26.82 -12.77
N VAL A 10 37.37 26.33 -13.92
CA VAL A 10 37.21 24.94 -14.42
C VAL A 10 37.07 23.78 -13.41
N SER A 11 36.01 22.97 -13.56
CA SER A 11 36.15 21.51 -13.71
C SER A 11 34.92 20.87 -14.36
N LEU A 12 35.13 20.24 -15.52
CA LEU A 12 34.18 19.37 -16.20
C LEU A 12 34.43 17.96 -15.68
N ALA A 13 33.51 17.38 -14.89
CA ALA A 13 33.56 15.96 -14.57
C ALA A 13 32.70 15.19 -15.57
N LEU A 14 33.35 14.67 -16.60
CA LEU A 14 32.80 13.67 -17.50
C LEU A 14 32.89 12.31 -16.78
N THR A 15 31.78 11.84 -16.20
CA THR A 15 31.67 10.43 -15.80
C THR A 15 30.85 9.69 -16.84
N THR A 16 31.53 8.85 -17.63
CA THR A 16 30.92 7.78 -18.42
C THR A 16 30.24 6.80 -17.48
N LEU A 17 28.90 6.72 -17.51
CA LEU A 17 28.20 5.57 -16.93
C LEU A 17 28.02 4.54 -18.04
N LEU A 18 28.85 3.48 -17.98
CA LEU A 18 28.63 2.27 -18.75
C LEU A 18 27.24 1.71 -18.42
N GLY A 19 26.50 1.34 -19.46
CA GLY A 19 25.42 0.38 -19.36
C GLY A 19 24.26 0.79 -18.44
N LEU A 20 23.47 1.78 -18.86
CA LEU A 20 22.06 1.70 -18.54
C LEU A 20 21.50 0.56 -19.40
N ASN A 21 21.67 -0.67 -18.93
CA ASN A 21 20.65 -1.66 -19.18
C ASN A 21 19.40 -1.03 -18.59
N LEU A 22 18.57 -0.44 -19.45
CA LEU A 22 17.16 -0.41 -19.21
C LEU A 22 16.74 -1.89 -19.26
N VAL A 23 17.11 -2.66 -18.23
CA VAL A 23 16.31 -3.81 -17.83
C VAL A 23 14.97 -3.14 -17.68
N GLY A 24 14.04 -3.45 -18.60
CA GLY A 24 12.68 -2.96 -18.48
C GLY A 24 12.35 -3.17 -17.03
N LEU A 25 12.09 -2.07 -16.30
CA LEU A 25 11.52 -2.18 -14.97
C LEU A 25 10.44 -3.22 -15.17
N PRO A 26 10.51 -4.39 -14.48
CA PRO A 26 9.49 -5.41 -14.66
C PRO A 26 8.19 -4.63 -14.59
N ALA A 27 7.38 -4.70 -15.66
CA ALA A 27 6.09 -4.04 -15.68
C ALA A 27 5.49 -4.37 -14.32
N GLU A 28 5.32 -3.37 -13.44
CA GLU A 28 5.03 -3.58 -12.02
C GLU A 28 4.02 -4.70 -11.96
N ALA A 29 4.46 -5.88 -11.48
CA ALA A 29 3.70 -7.10 -11.65
C ALA A 29 2.33 -6.79 -11.05
N SER A 30 1.31 -6.73 -11.90
CA SER A 30 0.00 -6.30 -11.45
C SER A 30 -0.42 -7.33 -10.40
N THR A 31 -0.63 -6.87 -9.17
CA THR A 31 -0.77 -7.75 -8.01
C THR A 31 -2.22 -7.76 -7.57
N LEU A 32 -2.77 -8.95 -7.34
CA LEU A 32 -4.10 -9.15 -6.79
C LEU A 32 -4.00 -9.37 -5.28
N PHE A 33 -4.72 -8.57 -4.51
CA PHE A 33 -4.84 -8.73 -3.06
C PHE A 33 -6.12 -9.51 -2.74
N VAL A 34 -6.00 -10.56 -1.93
CA VAL A 34 -7.10 -11.47 -1.60
C VAL A 34 -7.24 -11.58 -0.10
N GLY A 35 -8.42 -11.22 0.43
CA GLY A 35 -8.80 -11.52 1.80
C GLY A 35 -8.96 -13.03 1.99
N SER A 36 -8.20 -13.62 2.90
CA SER A 36 -8.28 -15.03 3.24
C SER A 36 -9.07 -15.18 4.53
N PHE A 37 -10.39 -15.29 4.40
CA PHE A 37 -11.33 -15.26 5.52
C PHE A 37 -10.95 -16.20 6.67
N GLU A 38 -10.67 -17.49 6.39
CA GLU A 38 -10.39 -18.48 7.43
C GLU A 38 -8.94 -18.43 7.96
N ASN A 39 -8.04 -17.73 7.28
CA ASN A 39 -6.63 -17.63 7.67
C ASN A 39 -6.28 -16.27 8.29
N ASP A 40 -7.25 -15.36 8.37
CA ASP A 40 -7.12 -14.03 8.96
C ASP A 40 -5.98 -13.20 8.35
N ALA A 41 -5.78 -13.33 7.04
CA ALA A 41 -4.66 -12.76 6.31
C ALA A 41 -5.08 -12.11 4.99
N VAL A 42 -4.22 -11.25 4.45
CA VAL A 42 -4.33 -10.76 3.08
C VAL A 42 -3.16 -11.30 2.27
N LEU A 43 -3.48 -12.00 1.18
CA LEU A 43 -2.52 -12.68 0.32
C LEU A 43 -2.34 -11.91 -0.99
N ARG A 44 -1.14 -12.00 -1.58
CA ARG A 44 -0.85 -11.45 -2.91
C ARG A 44 -0.66 -12.55 -3.93
N TYR A 45 -1.27 -12.34 -5.08
CA TYR A 45 -1.15 -13.21 -6.24
C TYR A 45 -0.72 -12.40 -7.46
N ASP A 46 0.05 -13.02 -8.34
CA ASP A 46 0.37 -12.47 -9.64
C ASP A 46 -0.91 -12.44 -10.52
N THR A 47 -1.26 -11.29 -11.09
CA THR A 47 -2.50 -11.18 -11.89
C THR A 47 -2.39 -11.81 -13.28
N GLU A 48 -1.19 -12.05 -13.78
CA GLU A 48 -0.98 -12.67 -15.09
C GLU A 48 -1.01 -14.19 -14.99
N THR A 49 -0.37 -14.75 -13.95
CA THR A 49 -0.21 -16.20 -13.78
C THR A 49 -1.15 -16.81 -12.75
N GLY A 50 -1.67 -16.01 -11.82
CA GLY A 50 -2.42 -16.48 -10.66
C GLY A 50 -1.56 -17.16 -9.60
N GLU A 51 -0.23 -17.09 -9.69
CA GLU A 51 0.67 -17.69 -8.71
C GLU A 51 0.67 -16.89 -7.40
N PHE A 52 0.76 -17.60 -6.28
CA PHE A 52 0.95 -16.99 -4.97
C PHE A 52 2.31 -16.30 -4.90
N ILE A 53 2.31 -15.02 -4.49
CA ILE A 53 3.53 -14.23 -4.29
C ILE A 53 3.95 -14.35 -2.82
N ASP A 54 3.15 -13.79 -1.92
CA ASP A 54 3.39 -13.77 -0.48
C ASP A 54 2.14 -13.41 0.34
N THR A 55 2.30 -13.38 1.66
CA THR A 55 1.32 -12.83 2.60
C THR A 55 1.65 -11.36 2.83
N PHE A 56 0.73 -10.47 2.47
CA PHE A 56 0.89 -9.03 2.62
C PHE A 56 0.50 -8.55 4.03
N VAL A 57 -0.67 -8.98 4.51
CA VAL A 57 -1.06 -8.80 5.92
C VAL A 57 -0.99 -10.16 6.60
N ASN A 58 -0.09 -10.29 7.58
CA ASN A 58 0.11 -11.52 8.35
C ASN A 58 -1.16 -11.92 9.12
N SER A 59 -1.33 -13.24 9.29
CA SER A 59 -2.45 -13.82 10.03
C SER A 59 -2.62 -13.16 11.41
N GLY A 60 -3.82 -12.64 11.68
CA GLY A 60 -4.18 -12.00 12.95
C GLY A 60 -3.50 -10.65 13.24
N SER A 61 -2.79 -10.06 12.26
CA SER A 61 -2.08 -8.79 12.46
C SER A 61 -3.04 -7.66 12.84
N GLY A 62 -2.79 -7.00 13.98
CA GLY A 62 -3.66 -5.95 14.51
C GLY A 62 -5.00 -6.45 15.07
N GLY A 63 -5.18 -7.77 15.21
CA GLY A 63 -6.47 -8.37 15.57
C GLY A 63 -7.38 -8.61 14.36
N LEU A 64 -6.82 -8.68 13.15
CA LEU A 64 -7.57 -9.06 11.94
C LEU A 64 -8.23 -10.43 12.14
N ASP A 65 -9.53 -10.49 11.89
CA ASP A 65 -10.35 -11.70 11.96
C ASP A 65 -11.42 -11.65 10.86
N GLY A 66 -11.42 -12.62 9.95
CA GLY A 66 -12.33 -12.68 8.81
C GLY A 66 -12.25 -11.48 7.86
N PRO A 67 -11.14 -11.25 7.13
CA PRO A 67 -11.07 -10.21 6.11
C PRO A 67 -12.06 -10.46 4.97
N VAL A 68 -12.96 -9.50 4.69
CA VAL A 68 -14.01 -9.66 3.64
C VAL A 68 -13.97 -8.61 2.53
N ALA A 69 -13.45 -7.41 2.81
CA ALA A 69 -13.24 -6.38 1.80
C ALA A 69 -12.02 -5.54 2.15
N LEU A 70 -11.39 -4.97 1.11
CA LEU A 70 -10.12 -4.28 1.19
C LEU A 70 -10.01 -3.19 0.13
N THR A 71 -9.37 -2.08 0.47
CA THR A 71 -9.14 -0.97 -0.46
C THR A 71 -7.87 -0.19 -0.11
N PHE A 72 -7.23 0.37 -1.13
CA PHE A 72 -6.18 1.37 -0.94
C PHE A 72 -6.81 2.76 -0.82
N GLY A 73 -6.40 3.50 0.21
CA GLY A 73 -6.83 4.87 0.43
C GLY A 73 -6.03 5.88 -0.40
N PRO A 74 -6.52 7.13 -0.50
CA PRO A 74 -5.79 8.23 -1.14
C PRO A 74 -4.57 8.70 -0.35
N ASP A 75 -4.33 8.13 0.83
CA ASP A 75 -3.24 8.42 1.76
C ASP A 75 -2.15 7.33 1.75
N ASP A 76 -2.12 6.50 0.71
CA ASP A 76 -1.20 5.37 0.52
C ASP A 76 -1.31 4.28 1.60
N ASN A 77 -2.38 4.28 2.40
CA ASN A 77 -2.67 3.23 3.37
C ASN A 77 -3.62 2.18 2.80
N PHE A 78 -3.59 0.99 3.40
CA PHE A 78 -4.44 -0.14 3.04
C PHE A 78 -5.45 -0.41 4.14
N TYR A 79 -6.72 -0.47 3.76
CA TYR A 79 -7.86 -0.59 4.68
C TYR A 79 -8.53 -1.93 4.48
N VAL A 80 -8.76 -2.65 5.57
CA VAL A 80 -9.35 -3.99 5.54
C VAL A 80 -10.50 -4.05 6.52
N ILE A 81 -11.66 -4.51 6.07
CA ILE A 81 -12.74 -4.89 6.97
C ILE A 81 -12.36 -6.19 7.66
N SER A 82 -12.39 -6.19 8.98
CA SER A 82 -12.41 -7.39 9.82
C SER A 82 -13.85 -7.63 10.27
N ILE A 83 -14.57 -8.52 9.56
CA ILE A 83 -16.01 -8.70 9.80
C ILE A 83 -16.28 -9.31 11.18
N LEU A 84 -15.41 -10.20 11.65
CA LEU A 84 -15.60 -10.91 12.91
C LEU A 84 -15.27 -10.05 14.14
N THR A 85 -14.65 -8.88 13.94
CA THR A 85 -14.41 -7.88 14.99
C THR A 85 -15.21 -6.58 14.79
N ASP A 86 -16.07 -6.51 13.78
CA ASP A 86 -16.83 -5.31 13.39
C ASP A 86 -15.95 -4.07 13.23
N SER A 87 -14.78 -4.20 12.59
CA SER A 87 -13.82 -3.10 12.52
C SER A 87 -13.25 -2.88 11.12
N VAL A 88 -12.76 -1.66 10.88
CA VAL A 88 -11.88 -1.35 9.74
C VAL A 88 -10.48 -1.14 10.29
N LEU A 89 -9.57 -2.02 9.90
CA LEU A 89 -8.16 -1.97 10.26
C LEU A 89 -7.38 -1.27 9.17
N ARG A 90 -6.37 -0.49 9.56
CA ARG A 90 -5.50 0.25 8.65
C ARG A 90 -4.07 -0.25 8.75
N TYR A 91 -3.48 -0.44 7.59
CA TYR A 91 -2.14 -0.95 7.38
C TYR A 91 -1.37 0.02 6.48
N ASP A 92 -0.04 -0.02 6.57
CA ASP A 92 0.82 0.64 5.61
C ASP A 92 0.60 -0.01 4.23
N GLY A 93 0.29 0.80 3.21
CA GLY A 93 -0.07 0.28 1.89
C GLY A 93 1.10 -0.29 1.10
N GLN A 94 2.34 -0.08 1.55
CA GLN A 94 3.52 -0.63 0.89
C GLN A 94 4.00 -1.92 1.56
N THR A 95 3.89 -2.02 2.89
CA THR A 95 4.46 -3.12 3.68
C THR A 95 3.42 -4.07 4.27
N GLY A 96 2.15 -3.65 4.38
CA GLY A 96 1.11 -4.42 5.06
C GLY A 96 1.26 -4.45 6.59
N GLU A 97 2.15 -3.62 7.15
CA GLU A 97 2.29 -3.49 8.61
C GLU A 97 1.09 -2.79 9.23
N PHE A 98 0.61 -3.30 10.36
CA PHE A 98 -0.53 -2.73 11.07
C PHE A 98 -0.20 -1.34 11.62
N ILE A 99 -1.09 -0.37 11.38
CA ILE A 99 -0.99 1.00 11.89
C ILE A 99 -1.93 1.16 13.09
N ASP A 100 -3.24 1.06 12.85
CA ASP A 100 -4.28 1.23 13.88
C ASP A 100 -5.65 0.64 13.45
N SER A 101 -6.59 0.63 14.40
CA SER A 101 -8.02 0.47 14.10
C SER A 101 -8.58 1.81 13.67
N PHE A 102 -8.83 1.97 12.38
CA PHE A 102 -9.34 3.22 11.79
C PHE A 102 -10.81 3.46 12.14
N VAL A 103 -11.62 2.38 12.11
CA VAL A 103 -12.98 2.39 12.65
C VAL A 103 -13.09 1.23 13.63
N SER A 104 -13.33 1.54 14.91
CA SER A 104 -13.47 0.53 15.96
C SER A 104 -14.90 -0.02 16.04
N SER A 105 -15.04 -1.26 16.52
CA SER A 105 -16.33 -1.93 16.76
C SER A 105 -17.37 -1.03 17.43
N GLY A 106 -18.60 -1.06 16.90
CA GLY A 106 -19.74 -0.28 17.38
C GLY A 106 -19.67 1.23 17.11
N SER A 107 -18.57 1.75 16.55
CA SER A 107 -18.46 3.17 16.18
C SER A 107 -19.47 3.51 15.11
N GLY A 108 -20.32 4.51 15.34
CA GLY A 108 -21.38 4.88 14.40
C GLY A 108 -22.45 3.80 14.20
N GLY A 109 -22.49 2.75 15.04
CA GLY A 109 -23.39 1.61 14.88
C GLY A 109 -22.90 0.54 13.89
N LEU A 110 -21.60 0.53 13.58
CA LEU A 110 -20.98 -0.50 12.75
C LEU A 110 -21.20 -1.90 13.35
N ASP A 111 -21.76 -2.80 12.55
CA ASP A 111 -22.07 -4.19 12.90
C ASP A 111 -22.07 -5.01 11.60
N SER A 112 -21.24 -6.06 11.54
CA SER A 112 -21.07 -6.96 10.41
C SER A 112 -20.81 -6.26 9.05
N PRO A 113 -19.86 -5.32 8.96
CA PRO A 113 -19.56 -4.62 7.71
C PRO A 113 -19.04 -5.58 6.64
N GLN A 114 -19.37 -5.31 5.39
CA GLN A 114 -19.07 -6.20 4.25
C GLN A 114 -18.35 -5.51 3.11
N ASP A 115 -18.50 -4.20 2.96
CA ASP A 115 -17.87 -3.45 1.87
C ASP A 115 -17.36 -2.09 2.33
N LEU A 116 -16.30 -1.59 1.68
CA LEU A 116 -15.73 -0.29 1.93
C LEU A 116 -15.17 0.37 0.66
N THR A 117 -15.36 1.68 0.54
CA THR A 117 -14.78 2.44 -0.58
C THR A 117 -14.53 3.90 -0.21
N PHE A 118 -13.48 4.49 -0.77
CA PHE A 118 -13.23 5.92 -0.65
C PHE A 118 -13.99 6.67 -1.76
N GLY A 119 -14.79 7.65 -1.35
CA GLY A 119 -15.44 8.57 -2.28
C GLY A 119 -14.48 9.60 -2.83
N SER A 120 -14.90 10.29 -3.89
CA SER A 120 -14.16 11.44 -4.45
C SER A 120 -14.12 12.65 -3.52
N ASP A 121 -14.92 12.64 -2.46
CA ASP A 121 -14.91 13.62 -1.37
C ASP A 121 -13.85 13.32 -0.29
N GLY A 122 -13.13 12.21 -0.42
CA GLY A 122 -12.10 11.77 0.51
C GLY A 122 -12.61 11.03 1.74
N ASN A 123 -13.92 10.75 1.82
CA ASN A 123 -14.50 10.01 2.94
C ASN A 123 -14.52 8.50 2.66
N LEU A 124 -14.35 7.69 3.71
CA LEU A 124 -14.55 6.24 3.67
C LEU A 124 -16.03 5.91 3.90
N TYR A 125 -16.64 5.20 2.96
CA TYR A 125 -17.98 4.64 3.08
C TYR A 125 -17.87 3.16 3.42
N VAL A 126 -18.72 2.69 4.35
CA VAL A 126 -18.75 1.30 4.83
C VAL A 126 -20.21 0.85 4.89
N SER A 127 -20.49 -0.39 4.50
CA SER A 127 -21.86 -0.98 4.51
C SER A 127 -21.90 -2.35 5.17
#